data_AF-A0A950DWS4-F1
#
_entry.id   AF-A0A950DWS4-F1
#
_cell.length_a   1.000
_cell.length_b   1.000
_cell.length_c   1.000
_cell.angle_alpha   90.00
_cell.angle_beta   90.00
_cell.angle_gamma   90.00
#
_symmetry.space_group_name_H-M   'P 1'
#
loop_
_entity.id
_entity.type
_entity.pdbx_description
1 polymer ?
#
loop_
_entity_poly.entity_id
_entity_poly.type
_entity_poly.pdbx_seq_one_letter_code
_entity_poly.pdbx_strand_id
1 'polypeptide(L)'
;MHELVIKVPAPFVGVEDLGFTARYPEQERSAPLRDVPFFVEGPPKPMQILVERLALFADKDRLFPDGADDELYSWTSPVRLTDEVCVMAFRDRSIQVLPDEVSEDAAPLRSYIWNLVRPLAFTFLRDCVRIGGLRLAEQIAVVLDTGRPPAVDLAMTRASITPVNGERLLFGF
;
A
#
# COMPACT_ATOMS: atom_id res chain seq x y z
N MET A 1 -3.67 21.41 -0.38
CA MET A 1 -3.84 20.57 0.84
C MET A 1 -2.60 19.73 0.87
N HIS A 2 -1.66 19.98 1.79
CA HIS A 2 -0.30 19.42 1.77
C HIS A 2 -0.24 17.95 1.33
N GLU A 3 0.76 17.60 0.52
CA GLU A 3 1.05 16.23 0.08
C GLU A 3 1.03 15.27 1.28
N LEU A 4 0.13 14.29 1.25
CA LEU A 4 0.01 13.28 2.29
C LEU A 4 0.93 12.11 1.95
N VAL A 5 1.74 11.68 2.91
CA VAL A 5 2.68 10.59 2.71
C VAL A 5 2.39 9.48 3.71
N ILE A 6 2.23 8.25 3.20
CA ILE A 6 2.07 7.04 4.01
C ILE A 6 3.37 6.26 3.90
N LYS A 7 4.08 6.04 5.01
CA LYS A 7 5.33 5.27 5.06
C LYS A 7 5.09 4.00 5.84
N VAL A 8 5.58 2.88 5.32
CA VAL A 8 5.48 1.56 5.96
C VAL A 8 6.87 0.94 5.97
N PRO A 9 7.63 1.10 7.07
CA PRO A 9 8.94 0.48 7.21
C PRO A 9 8.82 -1.01 7.55
N ALA A 10 9.81 -1.79 7.12
CA ALA A 10 10.01 -3.20 7.47
C ALA A 10 8.74 -4.10 7.41
N PRO A 11 7.90 -4.05 6.36
CA PRO A 11 6.67 -4.83 6.37
C PRO A 11 6.88 -6.33 6.17
N PHE A 12 8.08 -6.76 5.75
CA PHE A 12 8.39 -8.16 5.42
C PHE A 12 9.22 -8.82 6.51
N VAL A 13 8.98 -10.12 6.73
CA VAL A 13 9.76 -10.89 7.70
C VAL A 13 11.23 -10.95 7.28
N GLY A 14 12.13 -10.62 8.21
CA GLY A 14 13.57 -10.82 8.07
C GLY A 14 14.29 -9.75 7.24
N VAL A 15 13.63 -8.65 6.87
CA VAL A 15 14.26 -7.53 6.15
C VAL A 15 13.84 -6.19 6.76
N GLU A 16 14.68 -5.65 7.64
CA GLU A 16 14.39 -4.41 8.39
C GLU A 16 14.57 -3.14 7.54
N ASP A 17 15.54 -3.15 6.64
CA ASP A 17 15.89 -1.98 5.80
C ASP A 17 15.03 -1.85 4.54
N LEU A 18 13.93 -2.60 4.43
CA LEU A 18 13.03 -2.55 3.28
C LEU A 18 11.69 -1.96 3.69
N GLY A 19 11.23 -0.94 2.98
CA GLY A 19 9.93 -0.32 3.22
C GLY A 19 9.29 0.22 1.95
N PHE A 20 8.11 0.81 2.10
CA PHE A 20 7.49 1.57 1.01
C PHE A 20 6.86 2.87 1.48
N THR A 21 6.72 3.78 0.53
CA THR A 21 6.11 5.09 0.70
C THR A 21 5.08 5.31 -0.39
N ALA A 22 3.82 5.57 -0.01
CA ALA A 22 2.79 6.06 -0.92
C ALA A 22 2.65 7.57 -0.77
N ARG A 23 2.65 8.31 -1.88
CA ARG A 23 2.48 9.77 -1.87
C ARG A 23 1.16 10.15 -2.50
N TYR A 24 0.24 10.69 -1.71
CA TYR A 24 -1.04 11.16 -2.20
C TYR A 24 -0.84 12.54 -2.85
N PRO A 25 -0.99 12.65 -4.18
CA PRO A 25 -0.85 13.93 -4.84
C PRO A 25 -1.95 14.88 -4.37
N GLU A 26 -1.64 16.18 -4.26
CA GLU A 26 -2.68 17.18 -4.07
C GLU A 26 -3.64 17.14 -5.27
N GLN A 27 -4.93 16.97 -4.99
CA GLN A 27 -5.99 16.96 -6.00
C GLN A 27 -7.16 17.84 -5.56
N GLU A 28 -7.73 18.58 -6.50
CA GLU A 28 -9.01 19.23 -6.31
C GLU A 28 -10.13 18.17 -6.26
N ARG A 29 -11.15 18.36 -5.42
CA ARG A 29 -12.23 17.38 -5.23
C ARG A 29 -12.99 17.02 -6.52
N SER A 30 -12.96 17.89 -7.52
CA SER A 30 -13.60 17.68 -8.83
C SER A 30 -12.66 17.13 -9.90
N ALA A 31 -11.37 16.92 -9.60
CA ALA A 31 -10.41 16.39 -10.55
C ALA A 31 -10.51 14.85 -10.64
N PRO A 32 -10.18 14.25 -11.80
CA PRO A 32 -10.04 12.80 -11.90
C PRO A 32 -9.03 12.27 -10.88
N LEU A 33 -9.32 11.11 -10.27
CA LEU A 33 -8.41 10.42 -9.36
C LEU A 33 -7.10 10.13 -10.10
N ARG A 34 -6.01 10.77 -9.67
CA ARG A 34 -4.67 10.48 -10.21
C ARG A 34 -4.11 9.21 -9.58
N ASP A 35 -3.29 8.52 -10.36
CA ASP A 35 -2.44 7.43 -9.92
C ASP A 35 -1.65 7.85 -8.66
N VAL A 36 -1.65 6.99 -7.64
CA VAL A 36 -0.90 7.19 -6.41
C VAL A 36 0.43 6.44 -6.53
N PRO A 37 1.58 7.14 -6.60
CA PRO A 37 2.87 6.50 -6.68
C PRO A 37 3.27 5.83 -5.35
N PHE A 38 3.77 4.61 -5.47
CA PHE A 38 4.42 3.83 -4.43
C PHE A 38 5.90 3.74 -4.75
N PHE A 39 6.72 4.18 -3.82
CA PHE A 39 8.17 4.00 -3.81
C PHE A 39 8.47 2.85 -2.87
N VAL A 40 9.17 1.82 -3.37
CA VAL A 40 9.65 0.71 -2.56
C VAL A 40 11.16 0.79 -2.54
N GLU A 41 11.72 0.80 -1.34
CA GLU A 41 13.14 1.05 -1.10
C GLU A 41 13.67 -0.07 -0.19
N GLY A 42 14.86 -0.59 -0.48
CA GLY A 42 15.54 -1.55 0.37
C GLY A 42 16.79 -2.16 -0.25
N PRO A 43 17.40 -3.16 0.40
CA PRO A 43 18.67 -3.72 -0.05
C PRO A 43 18.56 -4.45 -1.40
N PRO A 44 19.61 -4.46 -2.24
CA PRO A 44 19.53 -4.97 -3.62
C PRO A 44 19.02 -6.41 -3.77
N LYS A 45 19.46 -7.31 -2.89
CA LYS A 45 19.09 -8.75 -2.96
C LYS A 45 17.61 -9.00 -2.67
N PRO A 46 17.04 -8.56 -1.52
CA PRO A 46 15.60 -8.57 -1.29
C PRO A 46 14.79 -7.88 -2.40
N MET A 47 15.26 -6.73 -2.87
CA MET A 47 14.59 -5.96 -3.91
C MET A 47 14.48 -6.71 -5.24
N GLN A 48 15.49 -7.50 -5.61
CA GLN A 48 15.43 -8.34 -6.81
C GLN A 48 14.23 -9.29 -6.77
N ILE A 49 14.10 -10.04 -5.67
CA ILE A 49 12.99 -10.99 -5.47
C ILE A 49 11.67 -10.22 -5.42
N LEU A 50 11.63 -9.12 -4.65
CA LEU A 50 10.41 -8.34 -4.48
C LEU A 50 9.87 -7.83 -5.82
N VAL A 51 10.70 -7.22 -6.65
CA VAL A 51 10.27 -6.69 -7.96
C VAL A 51 9.72 -7.78 -8.87
N GLU A 52 10.30 -8.98 -8.86
CA GLU A 52 9.77 -10.13 -9.61
C GLU A 52 8.36 -10.52 -9.15
N ARG A 53 8.08 -10.42 -7.85
CA ARG A 53 6.74 -10.70 -7.30
C ARG A 53 5.77 -9.54 -7.54
N LEU A 54 6.22 -8.29 -7.44
CA LEU A 54 5.41 -7.11 -7.74
C LEU A 54 4.98 -7.04 -9.20
N ALA A 55 5.79 -7.58 -10.12
CA ALA A 55 5.42 -7.66 -11.54
C ALA A 55 4.12 -8.44 -11.78
N LEU A 56 3.79 -9.39 -10.91
CA LEU A 56 2.55 -10.16 -10.97
C LEU A 56 1.30 -9.33 -10.68
N PHE A 57 1.44 -8.16 -10.04
CA PHE A 57 0.30 -7.33 -9.63
C PHE A 57 -0.41 -6.72 -10.85
N ALA A 58 0.33 -6.45 -11.92
CA ALA A 58 -0.23 -5.95 -13.18
C ALA A 58 -1.20 -6.97 -13.81
N ASP A 59 -1.01 -8.26 -13.52
CA ASP A 59 -1.84 -9.37 -14.00
C ASP A 59 -2.90 -9.83 -12.97
N LYS A 60 -3.18 -9.01 -11.94
CA LYS A 60 -4.14 -9.32 -10.85
C LYS A 60 -5.46 -9.90 -11.40
N ASP A 61 -6.06 -9.21 -12.36
CA ASP A 61 -7.39 -9.55 -12.90
C ASP A 61 -7.37 -10.90 -13.63
N ARG A 62 -6.22 -11.32 -14.17
CA ARG A 62 -6.04 -12.63 -14.79
C ARG A 62 -5.79 -13.74 -13.76
N LEU A 63 -5.04 -13.43 -12.69
CA LEU A 63 -4.70 -14.39 -11.64
C LEU A 63 -5.88 -14.67 -10.71
N PHE A 64 -6.79 -13.71 -10.56
CA PHE A 64 -7.95 -13.79 -9.69
C PHE A 64 -9.22 -13.31 -10.41
N PRO A 65 -9.70 -14.06 -11.42
CA PRO A 65 -10.89 -13.67 -12.21
C PRO A 65 -12.18 -13.69 -11.39
N ASP A 66 -12.24 -14.53 -10.34
CA ASP A 66 -13.36 -14.60 -9.39
C ASP A 66 -13.15 -13.67 -8.18
N GLY A 67 -12.13 -12.81 -8.23
CA GLY A 67 -11.94 -11.76 -7.23
C GLY A 67 -13.13 -10.81 -7.30
N ALA A 68 -14.04 -10.97 -6.34
CA ALA A 68 -15.32 -10.28 -6.17
C ALA A 68 -15.39 -8.91 -6.87
N ASP A 69 -16.53 -8.68 -7.54
CA ASP A 69 -17.04 -7.47 -8.22
C ASP A 69 -16.77 -6.09 -7.55
N ASP A 70 -16.08 -6.02 -6.41
CA ASP A 70 -15.82 -4.83 -5.58
C ASP A 70 -14.37 -4.29 -5.64
N GLU A 71 -13.40 -5.00 -6.25
CA GLU A 71 -12.01 -4.50 -6.30
C GLU A 71 -11.75 -3.62 -7.52
N LEU A 72 -12.36 -2.43 -7.50
CA LEU A 72 -12.19 -1.38 -8.52
C LEU A 72 -10.83 -0.68 -8.38
N TYR A 73 -9.73 -1.41 -8.49
CA TYR A 73 -8.38 -0.83 -8.56
C TYR A 73 -7.44 -1.69 -9.42
N SER A 74 -6.35 -1.09 -9.88
CA SER A 74 -5.29 -1.81 -10.61
C SER A 74 -3.91 -1.29 -10.24
N TRP A 75 -2.89 -2.14 -10.39
CA TRP A 75 -1.49 -1.77 -10.21
C TRP A 75 -0.79 -1.63 -11.57
N THR A 76 0.14 -0.68 -11.68
CA THR A 76 1.07 -0.66 -12.81
C THR A 76 2.18 -1.67 -12.60
N SER A 77 2.83 -2.10 -13.69
CA SER A 77 4.11 -2.83 -13.59
C SER A 77 5.13 -2.01 -12.80
N PRO A 78 5.96 -2.64 -11.95
CA PRO A 78 7.03 -1.94 -11.25
C PRO A 78 8.12 -1.50 -12.22
N VAL A 79 8.57 -0.26 -12.07
CA VAL A 79 9.71 0.32 -12.78
C VAL A 79 10.87 0.40 -11.81
N ARG A 80 11.96 -0.32 -12.10
CA ARG A 80 13.21 -0.20 -11.34
C ARG A 80 13.90 1.10 -11.70
N LEU A 81 14.19 1.92 -10.68
CA LEU A 81 15.00 3.13 -10.83
C LEU A 81 16.47 2.82 -10.55
N THR A 82 16.71 1.99 -9.53
CA THR A 82 18.01 1.41 -9.16
C THR A 82 17.80 -0.06 -8.76
N ASP A 83 18.85 -0.74 -8.30
CA ASP A 83 18.76 -2.04 -7.64
C ASP A 83 18.12 -1.97 -6.24
N GLU A 84 18.15 -0.80 -5.61
CA GLU A 84 17.59 -0.52 -4.28
C GLU A 84 16.21 0.12 -4.30
N VAL A 85 15.77 0.68 -5.44
CA VAL A 85 14.54 1.45 -5.54
C VAL A 85 13.70 1.04 -6.74
N CYS A 86 12.42 0.76 -6.52
CA CYS A 86 11.42 0.63 -7.58
C CYS A 86 10.17 1.48 -7.31
N VAL A 87 9.50 1.87 -8.39
CA VAL A 87 8.25 2.64 -8.35
C VAL A 87 7.14 1.88 -9.06
N MET A 88 5.95 1.90 -8.48
CA MET A 88 4.71 1.47 -9.14
C MET A 88 3.57 2.42 -8.76
N ALA A 89 2.45 2.35 -9.47
CA ALA A 89 1.30 3.20 -9.20
C ALA A 89 0.07 2.36 -8.85
N PHE A 90 -0.62 2.80 -7.81
CA PHE A 90 -1.99 2.38 -7.53
C PHE A 90 -2.95 3.23 -8.37
N ARG A 91 -3.85 2.57 -9.09
CA ARG A 91 -4.91 3.23 -9.85
C ARG A 91 -6.24 2.90 -9.24
N ASP A 92 -6.86 3.90 -8.63
CA ASP A 92 -8.24 3.78 -8.18
C ASP A 92 -9.16 3.81 -9.41
N ARG A 93 -9.97 2.77 -9.57
CA ARG A 93 -11.03 2.68 -10.58
C ARG A 93 -12.43 2.80 -9.95
N SER A 94 -12.51 3.05 -8.65
CA SER A 94 -13.77 3.33 -7.98
C SER A 94 -14.22 4.73 -8.37
N ILE A 95 -15.42 4.82 -8.95
CA ILE A 95 -16.10 6.10 -9.05
C ILE A 95 -16.72 6.33 -7.67
N GLN A 96 -16.09 7.16 -6.84
CA GLN A 96 -16.69 7.51 -5.55
C GLN A 96 -17.96 8.35 -5.80
N VAL A 97 -19.13 7.74 -5.56
CA VAL A 97 -20.29 8.48 -5.07
C VAL A 97 -19.92 8.93 -3.66
N LEU A 98 -19.73 10.23 -3.48
CA LEU A 98 -19.50 10.83 -2.16
C LEU A 98 -20.66 10.41 -1.23
N PRO A 99 -20.40 9.87 -0.03
CA PRO A 99 -21.44 9.77 0.98
C PRO A 99 -21.77 11.21 1.41
N ASP A 100 -23.01 11.61 1.16
CA ASP A 100 -23.62 12.73 1.88
C ASP A 100 -23.64 12.38 3.38
N GLU A 101 -23.43 13.42 4.19
CA GLU A 101 -23.56 13.47 5.66
C GLU A 101 -22.41 12.90 6.50
N VAL A 102 -21.47 13.79 6.86
CA VAL A 102 -20.51 13.56 7.95
C VAL A 102 -21.08 14.17 9.23
N SER A 103 -21.52 13.34 10.17
CA SER A 103 -21.88 13.77 11.53
C SER A 103 -20.64 14.22 12.31
N GLU A 104 -20.76 15.36 12.98
CA GLU A 104 -19.74 15.97 13.85
C GLU A 104 -19.60 15.19 15.16
N ASP A 105 -18.53 14.40 15.29
CA ASP A 105 -17.99 13.99 16.59
C ASP A 105 -16.54 13.59 16.40
N ALA A 106 -15.70 13.76 17.43
CA ALA A 106 -14.22 13.60 17.48
C ALA A 106 -13.62 12.23 17.01
N ALA A 107 -14.42 11.40 16.35
CA ALA A 107 -14.05 10.26 15.53
C ALA A 107 -13.66 10.54 14.05
N PRO A 108 -13.63 11.77 13.46
CA PRO A 108 -13.50 11.90 12.01
C PRO A 108 -12.06 11.69 11.59
N LEU A 109 -11.07 12.06 12.41
CA LEU A 109 -9.66 11.94 12.08
C LEU A 109 -9.22 10.47 12.03
N ARG A 110 -9.63 9.64 12.99
CA ARG A 110 -9.33 8.20 12.96
C ARG A 110 -10.03 7.51 11.78
N SER A 111 -11.30 7.82 11.55
CA SER A 111 -12.05 7.31 10.40
C SER A 111 -11.39 7.73 9.09
N TYR A 112 -11.03 9.01 8.96
CA TYR A 112 -10.33 9.58 7.81
C TYR A 112 -8.97 8.92 7.55
N ILE A 113 -8.14 8.77 8.59
CA ILE A 113 -6.84 8.08 8.48
C ILE A 113 -7.06 6.64 8.03
N TRP A 114 -8.06 5.94 8.58
CA TRP A 114 -8.34 4.56 8.19
C TRP A 114 -8.84 4.45 6.75
N ASN A 115 -9.66 5.42 6.32
CA ASN A 115 -10.14 5.54 4.95
C ASN A 115 -9.01 5.87 3.96
N LEU A 116 -7.84 6.33 4.42
CA LEU A 116 -6.66 6.58 3.59
C LEU A 116 -5.67 5.41 3.59
N VAL A 117 -5.41 4.84 4.77
CA VAL A 117 -4.46 3.74 4.95
C VAL A 117 -5.01 2.44 4.33
N ARG A 118 -6.31 2.19 4.47
CA ARG A 118 -6.94 0.96 4.00
C ARG A 118 -6.95 0.80 2.47
N PRO A 119 -7.30 1.82 1.66
CA PRO A 119 -7.24 1.66 0.21
C PRO A 119 -5.82 1.50 -0.34
N LEU A 120 -4.80 2.00 0.36
CA LEU A 120 -3.44 2.07 -0.17
C LEU A 120 -2.50 1.05 0.48
N ALA A 121 -2.16 1.25 1.75
CA ALA A 121 -1.19 0.40 2.43
C ALA A 121 -1.73 -1.02 2.65
N PHE A 122 -3.00 -1.16 3.05
CA PHE A 122 -3.58 -2.50 3.26
C PHE A 122 -3.72 -3.23 1.94
N THR A 123 -4.21 -2.55 0.90
CA THR A 123 -4.33 -3.14 -0.42
C THR A 123 -2.99 -3.63 -0.95
N PHE A 124 -1.94 -2.80 -0.85
CA PHE A 124 -0.59 -3.19 -1.26
C PHE A 124 -0.07 -4.39 -0.48
N LEU A 125 -0.14 -4.35 0.85
CA LEU A 125 0.33 -5.43 1.72
C LEU A 125 -0.45 -6.73 1.53
N ARG A 126 -1.76 -6.62 1.34
CA ARG A 126 -2.63 -7.75 1.01
C ARG A 126 -2.25 -8.37 -0.33
N ASP A 127 -1.98 -7.58 -1.36
CA ASP A 127 -1.56 -8.09 -2.67
C ASP A 127 -0.14 -8.66 -2.64
N CYS A 128 0.75 -8.12 -1.80
CA CYS A 128 2.05 -8.73 -1.50
C CYS A 128 1.89 -10.18 -1.00
N VAL A 129 0.90 -10.43 -0.14
CA VAL A 129 0.59 -11.77 0.35
C VAL A 129 -0.13 -12.61 -0.69
N ARG A 130 -1.26 -12.11 -1.20
CA ARG A 130 -2.18 -12.87 -2.05
C ARG A 130 -1.61 -13.16 -3.43
N ILE A 131 -1.00 -12.17 -4.06
CA ILE A 131 -0.46 -12.26 -5.43
C ILE A 131 1.04 -12.59 -5.36
N GLY A 132 1.77 -11.85 -4.52
CA GLY A 132 3.21 -12.04 -4.37
C GLY A 132 3.60 -13.28 -3.57
N GLY A 133 2.70 -13.86 -2.77
CA GLY A 133 3.01 -14.96 -1.86
C GLY A 133 4.00 -14.56 -0.75
N LEU A 134 4.20 -13.26 -0.52
CA LEU A 134 5.23 -12.71 0.36
C LEU A 134 4.79 -12.80 1.82
N ARG A 135 5.74 -13.10 2.69
CA ARG A 135 5.50 -13.19 4.13
C ARG A 135 5.67 -11.83 4.80
N LEU A 136 4.59 -11.32 5.36
CA LEU A 136 4.59 -10.08 6.13
C LEU A 136 4.98 -10.32 7.59
N ALA A 137 5.59 -9.31 8.21
CA ALA A 137 5.81 -9.26 9.64
C ALA A 137 4.47 -9.27 10.40
N GLU A 138 4.44 -9.80 11.63
CA GLU A 138 3.20 -9.89 12.41
C GLU A 138 2.70 -8.53 12.90
N GLN A 139 3.63 -7.60 13.15
CA GLN A 139 3.35 -6.21 13.50
C GLN A 139 3.82 -5.33 12.36
N ILE A 140 2.94 -4.49 11.84
CA ILE A 140 3.22 -3.54 10.77
C ILE A 140 3.13 -2.14 11.35
N ALA A 141 4.21 -1.38 11.22
CA ALA A 141 4.24 0.04 11.53
C ALA A 141 3.79 0.85 10.31
N VAL A 142 2.97 1.88 10.53
CA VAL A 142 2.56 2.82 9.49
C VAL A 142 2.71 4.23 10.04
N VAL A 143 3.44 5.06 9.31
CA VAL A 143 3.68 6.46 9.64
C VAL A 143 2.95 7.33 8.63
N LEU A 144 2.04 8.17 9.12
CA LEU A 144 1.33 9.15 8.31
C LEU A 144 1.98 10.52 8.47
N ASP A 145 2.44 11.11 7.37
CA ASP A 145 3.07 12.43 7.34
C ASP A 145 2.20 13.38 6.50
N THR A 146 1.75 14.47 7.13
CA THR A 146 0.80 15.44 6.54
C THR A 146 1.49 16.78 6.23
N GLY A 147 2.82 16.84 6.27
CA GLY A 147 3.59 18.07 6.05
C GLY A 147 3.50 19.10 7.18
N ARG A 148 2.78 18.79 8.26
CA ARG A 148 2.72 19.55 9.52
C ARG A 148 2.79 18.58 10.70
N PRO A 149 3.44 18.93 11.82
CA PRO A 149 3.38 18.10 13.01
C PRO A 149 1.92 17.97 13.49
N PRO A 150 1.45 16.78 13.92
CA PRO A 150 2.22 15.56 14.21
C PRO A 150 2.18 14.51 13.08
N ALA A 151 3.29 13.81 12.90
CA ALA A 151 3.28 12.50 12.23
C ALA A 151 2.50 11.51 13.09
N VAL A 152 1.67 10.67 12.47
CA VAL A 152 0.86 9.68 13.19
C VAL A 152 1.48 8.31 13.03
N ASP A 153 1.99 7.76 14.13
CA ASP A 153 2.51 6.40 14.19
C ASP A 153 1.38 5.44 14.56
N LEU A 154 1.13 4.48 13.68
CA LEU A 154 0.14 3.43 13.84
C LEU A 154 0.87 2.09 13.88
N ALA A 155 0.45 1.21 14.79
CA ALA A 155 0.81 -0.19 14.78
C ALA A 155 -0.43 -1.02 14.48
N MET A 156 -0.31 -1.97 13.55
CA MET A 156 -1.39 -2.87 13.18
C MET A 156 -0.90 -4.31 13.14
N THR A 157 -1.81 -5.23 13.45
CA THR A 157 -1.54 -6.65 13.30
C THR A 157 -1.71 -7.05 11.84
N ARG A 158 -0.85 -7.93 11.34
CA ARG A 158 -0.99 -8.53 10.00
C ARG A 158 -2.40 -9.10 9.77
N ALA A 159 -2.99 -9.70 10.80
CA ALA A 159 -4.34 -10.28 10.74
C ALA A 159 -5.44 -9.26 10.38
N SER A 160 -5.21 -7.97 10.63
CA SER A 160 -6.13 -6.89 10.20
C SER A 160 -6.05 -6.58 8.70
N ILE A 161 -4.97 -7.00 8.03
CA ILE A 161 -4.71 -6.79 6.60
C ILE A 161 -5.12 -8.02 5.80
N THR A 162 -4.71 -9.20 6.25
CA THR A 162 -5.01 -10.48 5.58
C THR A 162 -5.12 -11.61 6.59
N PRO A 163 -6.11 -12.52 6.45
CA PRO A 163 -6.28 -13.64 7.38
C PRO A 163 -5.12 -14.63 7.30
N VAL A 164 -4.65 -14.92 6.09
CA VAL A 164 -3.49 -15.80 5.82
C VAL A 164 -2.24 -14.97 5.54
N ASN A 165 -1.06 -15.53 5.81
CA ASN A 165 0.22 -14.92 5.46
C ASN A 165 0.83 -15.66 4.26
N GLY A 166 1.76 -15.01 3.56
CA GLY A 166 2.57 -15.67 2.55
C GLY A 166 3.66 -16.52 3.17
N GLU A 167 4.22 -17.42 2.39
CA GLU A 167 5.31 -18.32 2.81
C GLU A 167 6.68 -17.81 2.33
N ARG A 168 6.70 -16.98 1.28
CA ARG A 168 7.93 -16.54 0.63
C ARG A 168 8.61 -15.43 1.44
N LEU A 169 9.83 -15.71 1.86
CA LEU A 169 10.73 -14.71 2.41
C LEU A 169 11.45 -13.95 1.27
N LEU A 170 11.81 -12.70 1.54
CA LEU A 170 12.66 -11.90 0.64
C LEU A 170 14.16 -12.07 0.93
N PHE A 171 14.48 -12.81 1.98
CA PHE A 171 15.84 -13.12 2.40
C PHE A 171 15.85 -14.46 3.13
N GLY A 172 16.94 -15.21 2.99
CA GLY A 172 17.12 -16.55 3.57
C GLY A 172 17.08 -17.66 2.52
N PHE A 173 18.03 -18.58 2.63
CA PHE A 173 18.07 -19.88 1.94
C PHE A 173 17.39 -20.94 2.79
#